data_AF-A0A7X0HAL7-F1
#
_entry.id   AF-A0A7X0HAL7-F1
#
_cell.length_a   1.000
_cell.length_b   1.000
_cell.length_c   1.000
_cell.angle_alpha   90.00
_cell.angle_beta   90.00
_cell.angle_gamma   90.00
#
_symmetry.space_group_name_H-M   'P 1'
#
loop_
_entity.id
_entity.type
_entity.pdbx_description
1 polymer ?
#
loop_
_entity_poly.entity_id
_entity_poly.type
_entity_poly.pdbx_seq_one_letter_code
_entity_poly.pdbx_strand_id
1 'polypeptide(L)'
;MFGSAQAQLVVDINNPMDYTIQEIIDGGGLRVGDKVFDEFEIVSTGTTGITLPDADSVKVKGGVDSEGNIELEFFGGWVAGTNELINSTIEFCVTADSPFLIEAVELSMQNFAAFGQGQVNIAENIFLDEDETIIGIAPPFLNTFYEGNSGTLVNLDTATVVPGPQSKLYVSKDITVRDLSDGQSPSAAHLSRFTQTFIQIPEPGTVVLFLSGGALLMMRRREA
;
A
#
# COMPACT_ATOMS: atom_id res chain seq x y z
N MET A 1 -24.93 5.43 -21.88
CA MET A 1 -25.15 5.34 -20.42
C MET A 1 -24.16 6.28 -19.79
N PHE A 2 -24.60 7.40 -19.22
CA PHE A 2 -23.73 8.27 -18.45
C PHE A 2 -23.72 7.73 -17.02
N GLY A 3 -22.59 7.14 -16.60
CA GLY A 3 -22.41 6.69 -15.23
C GLY A 3 -22.49 7.89 -14.29
N SER A 4 -23.32 7.80 -13.25
CA SER A 4 -23.24 8.71 -12.12
C SER A 4 -21.85 8.55 -11.50
N ALA A 5 -21.05 9.61 -11.47
CA ALA A 5 -19.83 9.63 -10.67
C ALA A 5 -20.24 9.34 -9.22
N GLN A 6 -19.83 8.18 -8.70
CA GLN A 6 -19.97 7.90 -7.27
C GLN A 6 -19.02 8.85 -6.51
N ALA A 7 -19.50 9.37 -5.39
CA ALA A 7 -18.76 10.35 -4.61
C ALA A 7 -17.70 9.63 -3.77
N GLN A 8 -16.43 9.80 -4.14
CA GLN A 8 -15.27 9.27 -3.40
C GLN A 8 -15.33 9.59 -1.92
N LEU A 9 -14.90 8.64 -1.08
CA LEU A 9 -14.67 8.89 0.34
C LEU A 9 -13.47 9.81 0.49
N VAL A 10 -13.62 10.91 1.22
CA VAL A 10 -12.53 11.86 1.46
C VAL A 10 -12.08 11.74 2.91
N VAL A 11 -10.79 11.44 3.11
CA VAL A 11 -10.18 11.36 4.43
C VAL A 11 -9.92 12.75 4.98
N ASP A 12 -10.46 13.03 6.16
CA ASP A 12 -9.98 14.14 6.99
C ASP A 12 -8.71 13.69 7.71
N ILE A 13 -7.57 14.18 7.24
CA ILE A 13 -6.25 13.88 7.81
C ILE A 13 -6.12 14.26 9.30
N ASN A 14 -6.93 15.20 9.80
CA ASN A 14 -6.91 15.62 11.20
C ASN A 14 -7.78 14.72 12.09
N ASN A 15 -8.65 13.93 11.48
CA ASN A 15 -9.51 12.96 12.15
C ASN A 15 -9.73 11.73 11.26
N PRO A 16 -8.65 10.97 10.98
CA PRO A 16 -8.71 9.88 10.00
C PRO A 16 -9.61 8.76 10.53
N MET A 17 -10.57 8.39 9.70
CA MET A 17 -11.48 7.27 9.93
C MET A 17 -10.94 6.02 9.23
N ASP A 18 -11.28 4.85 9.77
CA ASP A 18 -11.03 3.57 9.15
C ASP A 18 -12.26 3.18 8.31
N TYR A 19 -12.04 2.79 7.06
CA TYR A 19 -13.09 2.29 6.16
C TYR A 19 -12.79 0.85 5.80
N THR A 20 -13.78 -0.01 5.78
CA THR A 20 -13.65 -1.34 5.15
C THR A 20 -13.32 -1.19 3.67
N ILE A 21 -12.64 -2.17 3.08
CA ILE A 21 -12.40 -2.20 1.63
C ILE A 21 -13.75 -2.12 0.88
N GLN A 22 -14.79 -2.77 1.39
CA GLN A 22 -16.13 -2.71 0.79
C GLN A 22 -16.72 -1.29 0.80
N GLU A 23 -16.59 -0.54 1.90
CA GLU A 23 -17.02 0.86 1.95
C GLU A 23 -16.27 1.74 0.94
N ILE A 24 -14.98 1.48 0.73
CA ILE A 24 -14.17 2.19 -0.26
C ILE A 24 -14.64 1.87 -1.68
N ILE A 25 -14.90 0.59 -1.98
CA ILE A 25 -15.47 0.16 -3.27
C ILE A 25 -16.82 0.83 -3.52
N ASP A 26 -17.72 0.79 -2.54
CA ASP A 26 -19.06 1.38 -2.63
C ASP A 26 -19.02 2.91 -2.77
N GLY A 27 -18.01 3.55 -2.18
CA GLY A 27 -17.71 4.97 -2.31
C GLY A 27 -17.02 5.35 -3.63
N GLY A 28 -16.59 4.39 -4.45
CA GLY A 28 -15.85 4.64 -5.69
C GLY A 28 -14.40 5.11 -5.47
N GLY A 29 -13.82 4.82 -4.29
CA GLY A 29 -12.44 5.12 -3.94
C GLY A 29 -12.28 5.93 -2.65
N LEU A 30 -11.03 6.02 -2.20
CA LEU A 30 -10.56 6.72 -1.01
C LEU A 30 -9.60 7.83 -1.43
N ARG A 31 -9.88 9.07 -1.06
CA ARG A 31 -9.01 10.21 -1.29
C ARG A 31 -8.28 10.61 -0.01
N VAL A 32 -6.95 10.66 -0.07
CA VAL A 32 -6.08 11.05 1.04
C VAL A 32 -5.11 12.11 0.53
N GLY A 33 -5.28 13.35 1.00
CA GLY A 33 -4.46 14.47 0.52
C GLY A 33 -4.54 14.63 -1.00
N ASP A 34 -3.37 14.58 -1.65
CA ASP A 34 -3.19 14.68 -3.10
C ASP A 34 -3.32 13.34 -3.84
N LYS A 35 -3.76 12.25 -3.18
CA LYS A 35 -3.90 10.94 -3.82
C LYS A 35 -5.33 10.40 -3.78
N VAL A 36 -5.68 9.68 -4.84
CA VAL A 36 -6.87 8.86 -4.94
C VAL A 36 -6.45 7.41 -4.98
N PHE A 37 -7.11 6.59 -4.17
CA PHE A 37 -6.99 5.15 -4.16
C PHE A 37 -8.32 4.56 -4.61
N ASP A 38 -8.32 3.79 -5.68
CA ASP A 38 -9.53 3.19 -6.24
C ASP A 38 -9.22 1.80 -6.79
N GLU A 39 -10.21 1.19 -7.46
CA GLU A 39 -10.06 -0.15 -8.04
C GLU A 39 -9.65 -1.21 -6.99
N PHE A 40 -10.12 -1.05 -5.75
CA PHE A 40 -9.82 -1.99 -4.69
C PHE A 40 -10.43 -3.36 -4.96
N GLU A 41 -9.63 -4.41 -4.83
CA GLU A 41 -10.05 -5.80 -4.81
C GLU A 41 -9.35 -6.54 -3.67
N ILE A 42 -10.05 -7.48 -3.05
CA ILE A 42 -9.45 -8.44 -2.13
C ILE A 42 -10.01 -9.83 -2.40
N VAL A 43 -9.10 -10.77 -2.60
CA VAL A 43 -9.43 -12.19 -2.76
C VAL A 43 -8.61 -12.99 -1.78
N SER A 44 -9.28 -13.82 -0.99
CA SER A 44 -8.62 -14.69 -0.02
C SER A 44 -8.89 -16.16 -0.29
N THR A 45 -7.87 -16.97 -0.05
CA THR A 45 -7.90 -18.43 -0.08
C THR A 45 -7.22 -18.98 1.17
N GLY A 46 -7.51 -20.22 1.55
CA GLY A 46 -6.88 -20.81 2.72
C GLY A 46 -7.44 -22.16 3.13
N THR A 47 -7.03 -22.64 4.29
CA THR A 47 -7.50 -23.90 4.87
C THR A 47 -9.02 -23.87 5.07
N THR A 48 -9.72 -24.96 4.75
CA THR A 48 -11.18 -25.03 4.91
C THR A 48 -11.60 -24.91 6.37
N GLY A 49 -12.61 -24.09 6.65
CA GLY A 49 -13.23 -23.97 7.98
C GLY A 49 -12.67 -22.83 8.84
N ILE A 50 -11.72 -22.04 8.32
CA ILE A 50 -11.25 -20.81 8.97
C ILE A 50 -11.92 -19.58 8.35
N THR A 51 -11.98 -18.49 9.11
CA THR A 51 -12.43 -17.19 8.60
C THR A 51 -11.31 -16.58 7.77
N LEU A 52 -11.59 -16.33 6.49
CA LEU A 52 -10.67 -15.64 5.59
C LEU A 52 -11.00 -14.14 5.58
N PRO A 53 -10.00 -13.25 5.58
CA PRO A 53 -10.23 -11.82 5.38
C PRO A 53 -10.90 -11.54 4.04
N ASP A 54 -11.79 -10.57 4.01
CA ASP A 54 -12.57 -10.16 2.84
C ASP A 54 -12.79 -8.64 2.85
N ALA A 55 -13.52 -8.12 1.85
CA ALA A 55 -13.73 -6.70 1.68
C ALA A 55 -14.46 -6.05 2.88
N ASP A 56 -15.35 -6.79 3.55
CA ASP A 56 -16.12 -6.32 4.70
C ASP A 56 -15.33 -6.34 6.02
N SER A 57 -14.25 -7.13 6.09
CA SER A 57 -13.46 -7.31 7.32
C SER A 57 -12.11 -6.60 7.32
N VAL A 58 -11.49 -6.37 6.17
CA VAL A 58 -10.25 -5.61 6.06
C VAL A 58 -10.57 -4.12 5.99
N LYS A 59 -9.95 -3.35 6.89
CA LYS A 59 -10.06 -1.89 6.94
C LYS A 59 -8.80 -1.20 6.44
N VAL A 60 -8.98 -0.02 5.89
CA VAL A 60 -7.94 0.87 5.41
C VAL A 60 -8.14 2.24 6.04
N LYS A 61 -7.04 2.82 6.50
CA LYS A 61 -6.99 4.18 7.03
C LYS A 61 -5.98 4.99 6.26
N GLY A 62 -6.43 6.12 5.72
CA GLY A 62 -5.53 7.10 5.10
C GLY A 62 -4.84 7.97 6.14
N GLY A 63 -3.58 8.28 5.91
CA GLY A 63 -2.77 9.13 6.78
C GLY A 63 -1.64 9.83 6.03
N VAL A 64 -0.82 10.53 6.80
CA VAL A 64 0.42 11.16 6.32
C VAL A 64 1.50 10.94 7.36
N ASP A 65 2.69 10.57 6.89
CA ASP A 65 3.85 10.35 7.74
C ASP A 65 4.47 11.66 8.26
N SER A 66 5.58 11.56 8.99
CA SER A 66 6.29 12.73 9.50
C SER A 66 6.98 13.58 8.42
N GLU A 67 7.16 13.04 7.21
CA GLU A 67 7.84 13.68 6.09
C GLU A 67 6.85 14.32 5.09
N GLY A 68 5.55 14.07 5.27
CA GLY A 68 4.50 14.58 4.38
C GLY A 68 4.10 13.60 3.27
N ASN A 69 4.56 12.35 3.30
CA ASN A 69 4.17 11.32 2.35
C ASN A 69 2.81 10.73 2.72
N ILE A 70 2.01 10.38 1.71
CA ILE A 70 0.70 9.75 1.93
C ILE A 70 0.89 8.28 2.34
N GLU A 71 0.14 7.85 3.35
CA GLU A 71 0.14 6.47 3.85
C GLU A 71 -1.26 5.84 3.80
N LEU A 72 -1.29 4.53 3.55
CA LEU A 72 -2.43 3.66 3.82
C LEU A 72 -2.04 2.64 4.90
N GLU A 73 -2.74 2.66 6.02
CA GLU A 73 -2.63 1.65 7.07
C GLU A 73 -3.74 0.63 6.91
N PHE A 74 -3.38 -0.64 6.75
CA PHE A 74 -4.31 -1.76 6.58
C PHE A 74 -4.47 -2.51 7.89
N PHE A 75 -5.72 -2.80 8.25
CA PHE A 75 -6.10 -3.56 9.42
C PHE A 75 -6.90 -4.78 8.99
N GLY A 76 -6.45 -5.96 9.40
CA GLY A 76 -7.14 -7.20 9.07
C GLY A 76 -6.97 -8.25 10.17
N GLY A 77 -7.48 -9.44 9.88
CA GLY A 77 -7.50 -10.57 10.81
C GLY A 77 -6.88 -11.82 10.21
N TRP A 78 -5.65 -11.73 9.68
CA TRP A 78 -4.95 -12.91 9.20
C TRP A 78 -4.41 -13.71 10.39
N VAL A 79 -5.07 -14.81 10.74
CA VAL A 79 -4.67 -15.67 11.85
C VAL A 79 -4.65 -17.11 11.37
N ALA A 80 -3.48 -17.73 11.36
CA ALA A 80 -3.30 -19.14 11.06
C ALA A 80 -2.78 -19.87 12.30
N GLY A 81 -3.51 -20.89 12.73
CA GLY A 81 -3.06 -21.90 13.69
C GLY A 81 -2.23 -23.00 13.05
N THR A 82 -2.15 -24.13 13.76
CA THR A 82 -1.36 -25.29 13.32
C THR A 82 -2.00 -25.96 12.10
N ASN A 83 -1.22 -26.22 11.06
CA ASN A 83 -1.68 -26.69 9.74
C ASN A 83 -2.65 -25.74 9.00
N GLU A 84 -2.70 -24.47 9.39
CA GLU A 84 -3.53 -23.48 8.71
C GLU A 84 -2.69 -22.61 7.77
N LEU A 85 -3.34 -22.19 6.67
CA LEU A 85 -2.80 -21.28 5.67
C LEU A 85 -3.90 -20.28 5.33
N ILE A 86 -3.55 -19.00 5.30
CA ILE A 86 -4.31 -17.94 4.70
C ILE A 86 -3.42 -17.28 3.65
N ASN A 87 -3.97 -17.12 2.45
CA ASN A 87 -3.37 -16.30 1.40
C ASN A 87 -4.40 -15.26 0.94
N SER A 88 -4.05 -13.98 0.98
CA SER A 88 -4.90 -12.88 0.53
C SER A 88 -4.18 -12.03 -0.49
N THR A 89 -4.81 -11.79 -1.62
CA THR A 89 -4.37 -10.83 -2.62
C THR A 89 -5.16 -9.54 -2.41
N ILE A 90 -4.49 -8.39 -2.28
CA ILE A 90 -5.12 -7.07 -2.25
C ILE A 90 -4.57 -6.27 -3.42
N GLU A 91 -5.48 -5.77 -4.25
CA GLU A 91 -5.16 -4.97 -5.43
C GLU A 91 -5.83 -3.61 -5.32
N PHE A 92 -5.15 -2.56 -5.78
CA PHE A 92 -5.72 -1.23 -5.91
C PHE A 92 -4.86 -0.36 -6.81
N CYS A 93 -5.45 0.72 -7.32
CA CYS A 93 -4.75 1.77 -8.03
C CYS A 93 -4.51 2.96 -7.09
N VAL A 94 -3.38 3.64 -7.27
CA VAL A 94 -3.13 4.98 -6.71
C VAL A 94 -2.90 5.98 -7.83
N THR A 95 -3.58 7.13 -7.76
CA THR A 95 -3.37 8.27 -8.66
C THR A 95 -3.01 9.51 -7.84
N ALA A 96 -1.90 10.16 -8.17
CA ALA A 96 -1.48 11.43 -7.59
C ALA A 96 -1.99 12.62 -8.43
N ASP A 97 -2.51 13.63 -7.74
CA ASP A 97 -2.92 14.90 -8.34
C ASP A 97 -1.69 15.74 -8.71
N SER A 98 -1.76 16.46 -9.84
CA SER A 98 -0.74 17.44 -10.21
C SER A 98 -0.61 18.52 -9.10
N PRO A 99 0.61 18.95 -8.74
CA PRO A 99 1.86 18.68 -9.44
C PRO A 99 2.69 17.56 -8.77
N PHE A 100 2.09 16.55 -8.15
CA PHE A 100 2.84 15.51 -7.44
C PHE A 100 3.01 14.25 -8.28
N LEU A 101 4.18 13.61 -8.15
CA LEU A 101 4.49 12.30 -8.70
C LEU A 101 4.98 11.38 -7.59
N ILE A 102 4.70 10.08 -7.73
CA ILE A 102 5.16 9.02 -6.83
C ILE A 102 6.52 8.53 -7.32
N GLU A 103 7.57 8.74 -6.52
CA GLU A 103 8.95 8.35 -6.83
C GLU A 103 9.32 6.99 -6.27
N ALA A 104 8.79 6.65 -5.09
CA ALA A 104 9.08 5.40 -4.42
C ALA A 104 7.89 4.97 -3.57
N VAL A 105 7.89 3.70 -3.21
CA VAL A 105 6.92 3.08 -2.32
C VAL A 105 7.65 2.36 -1.19
N GLU A 106 7.03 2.33 -0.02
CA GLU A 106 7.55 1.63 1.16
C GLU A 106 6.45 0.76 1.77
N LEU A 107 6.84 -0.46 2.15
CA LEU A 107 5.98 -1.44 2.80
C LEU A 107 6.52 -1.72 4.21
N SER A 108 5.67 -1.54 5.22
CA SER A 108 6.04 -1.75 6.63
C SER A 108 5.07 -2.70 7.34
N MET A 109 5.60 -3.76 7.95
CA MET A 109 4.82 -4.71 8.76
C MET A 109 4.92 -4.31 10.25
N GLN A 110 3.77 -4.09 10.91
CA GLN A 110 3.76 -3.40 12.22
C GLN A 110 3.12 -4.19 13.37
N ASN A 111 2.11 -5.02 13.12
CA ASN A 111 1.47 -5.82 14.18
C ASN A 111 1.27 -7.26 13.72
N PHE A 112 2.28 -8.07 14.00
CA PHE A 112 2.38 -9.46 13.59
C PHE A 112 3.07 -10.27 14.70
N ALA A 113 2.83 -11.57 14.72
CA ALA A 113 3.67 -12.51 15.46
C ALA A 113 3.63 -13.90 14.82
N ALA A 114 4.65 -14.68 15.09
CA ALA A 114 4.70 -16.09 14.73
C ALA A 114 5.34 -16.89 15.86
N PHE A 115 4.90 -18.13 16.02
CA PHE A 115 5.38 -19.08 17.00
C PHE A 115 5.57 -20.45 16.35
N GLY A 116 6.61 -21.18 16.74
CA GLY A 116 6.94 -22.46 16.11
C GLY A 116 7.34 -22.25 14.65
N GLN A 117 6.78 -23.03 13.73
CA GLN A 117 7.03 -22.94 12.28
C GLN A 117 6.11 -21.93 11.57
N GLY A 118 5.55 -20.97 12.32
CA GLY A 118 4.65 -19.96 11.78
C GLY A 118 5.42 -18.96 10.92
N GLN A 119 4.79 -18.49 9.85
CA GLN A 119 5.34 -17.50 8.94
C GLN A 119 4.27 -16.47 8.57
N VAL A 120 4.70 -15.22 8.51
CA VAL A 120 3.96 -14.09 7.93
C VAL A 120 4.80 -13.53 6.80
N ASN A 121 4.20 -13.28 5.65
CA ASN A 121 4.84 -12.67 4.49
C ASN A 121 3.88 -11.70 3.81
N ILE A 122 4.39 -10.56 3.36
CA ILE A 122 3.71 -9.63 2.46
C ILE A 122 4.67 -9.34 1.32
N ALA A 123 4.33 -9.84 0.14
CA ALA A 123 5.00 -9.51 -1.11
C ALA A 123 4.18 -8.48 -1.88
N GLU A 124 4.82 -7.53 -2.54
CA GLU A 124 4.17 -6.49 -3.33
C GLU A 124 4.83 -6.34 -4.70
N ASN A 125 4.01 -6.19 -5.74
CA ASN A 125 4.41 -5.74 -7.06
C ASN A 125 3.76 -4.41 -7.40
N ILE A 126 4.53 -3.54 -8.05
CA ILE A 126 4.06 -2.24 -8.55
C ILE A 126 4.08 -2.22 -10.07
N PHE A 127 2.93 -1.97 -10.70
CA PHE A 127 2.78 -1.91 -12.14
C PHE A 127 2.48 -0.48 -12.63
N LEU A 128 2.85 -0.20 -13.88
CA LEU A 128 2.62 1.09 -14.54
C LEU A 128 1.35 1.10 -15.40
N ASP A 129 0.83 -0.09 -15.71
CA ASP A 129 -0.40 -0.30 -16.46
C ASP A 129 -1.22 -1.41 -15.82
N GLU A 130 -2.52 -1.42 -16.13
CA GLU A 130 -3.52 -2.37 -15.63
C GLU A 130 -3.29 -3.79 -16.17
N ASP A 131 -2.66 -3.90 -17.35
CA ASP A 131 -2.39 -5.17 -18.03
C ASP A 131 -1.16 -5.91 -17.46
N GLU A 132 -0.57 -5.40 -16.36
CA GLU A 132 0.65 -5.92 -15.74
C GLU A 132 1.81 -6.12 -16.74
N THR A 133 1.84 -5.30 -17.80
CA THR A 133 2.70 -5.59 -18.94
C THR A 133 4.16 -5.32 -18.55
N ILE A 134 4.92 -6.40 -18.36
CA ILE A 134 6.36 -6.33 -18.13
C ILE A 134 7.06 -5.92 -19.45
N ILE A 135 7.13 -4.61 -19.72
CA ILE A 135 7.89 -4.08 -20.87
C ILE A 135 9.37 -4.00 -20.48
N GLY A 136 10.07 -5.13 -20.53
CA GLY A 136 11.54 -5.21 -20.50
C GLY A 136 12.25 -4.74 -19.22
N ILE A 137 11.50 -4.29 -18.21
CA ILE A 137 11.96 -3.89 -16.88
C ILE A 137 11.07 -4.62 -15.88
N ALA A 138 11.67 -5.35 -14.94
CA ALA A 138 10.90 -5.99 -13.88
C ALA A 138 10.20 -4.92 -13.03
N PRO A 139 8.91 -5.10 -12.67
CA PRO A 139 8.22 -4.17 -11.79
C PRO A 139 8.98 -4.04 -10.46
N PRO A 140 8.95 -2.86 -9.81
CA PRO A 140 9.41 -2.74 -8.42
C PRO A 140 8.73 -3.80 -7.55
N PHE A 141 9.52 -4.49 -6.74
CA PHE A 141 9.08 -5.58 -5.88
C PHE A 141 9.52 -5.30 -4.44
N LEU A 142 8.59 -5.44 -3.49
CA LEU A 142 8.86 -5.29 -2.07
C LEU A 142 8.48 -6.58 -1.35
N ASN A 143 9.22 -6.92 -0.29
CA ASN A 143 8.94 -8.12 0.49
C ASN A 143 9.25 -7.94 1.97
N THR A 144 8.23 -8.12 2.82
CA THR A 144 8.38 -8.13 4.28
C THR A 144 7.94 -9.47 4.84
N PHE A 145 8.69 -10.04 5.77
CA PHE A 145 8.39 -11.34 6.34
C PHE A 145 8.89 -11.51 7.77
N TYR A 146 8.24 -12.42 8.49
CA TYR A 146 8.68 -12.91 9.78
C TYR A 146 8.50 -14.43 9.89
N GLU A 147 9.53 -15.09 10.39
CA GLU A 147 9.54 -16.54 10.64
C GLU A 147 9.73 -16.83 12.12
N GLY A 148 8.76 -17.52 12.74
CA GLY A 148 8.77 -17.78 14.18
C GLY A 148 9.87 -18.73 14.65
N ASN A 149 10.34 -19.63 13.78
CA ASN A 149 11.30 -20.68 14.13
C ASN A 149 12.75 -20.15 14.13
N SER A 150 13.09 -19.32 13.15
CA SER A 150 14.40 -18.74 12.92
C SER A 150 14.53 -17.38 13.60
N GLY A 151 13.41 -16.71 13.86
CA GLY A 151 13.36 -15.32 14.31
C GLY A 151 13.77 -14.33 13.23
N THR A 152 13.90 -14.78 11.97
CA THR A 152 14.28 -13.92 10.85
C THR A 152 13.18 -12.90 10.59
N LEU A 153 13.56 -11.63 10.52
CA LEU A 153 12.64 -10.51 10.36
C LEU A 153 13.14 -9.55 9.28
N VAL A 154 12.26 -9.27 8.32
CA VAL A 154 12.33 -8.11 7.43
C VAL A 154 10.97 -7.44 7.51
N ASN A 155 10.86 -6.36 8.28
CA ASN A 155 9.57 -5.68 8.51
C ASN A 155 9.43 -4.37 7.74
N LEU A 156 10.43 -4.00 6.94
CA LEU A 156 10.45 -2.78 6.15
C LEU A 156 11.17 -3.07 4.84
N ASP A 157 10.57 -2.65 3.73
CA ASP A 157 11.21 -2.67 2.43
C ASP A 157 10.77 -1.45 1.61
N THR A 158 11.61 -0.99 0.70
CA THR A 158 11.38 0.22 -0.09
C THR A 158 11.82 -0.03 -1.53
N ALA A 159 11.00 0.38 -2.50
CA ALA A 159 11.34 0.29 -3.90
C ALA A 159 11.12 1.62 -4.64
N THR A 160 12.10 2.02 -5.43
CA THR A 160 11.98 3.16 -6.34
C THR A 160 11.14 2.76 -7.55
N VAL A 161 10.27 3.66 -8.00
CA VAL A 161 9.48 3.47 -9.21
C VAL A 161 10.38 3.62 -10.44
N VAL A 162 10.38 2.61 -11.31
CA VAL A 162 11.19 2.55 -12.53
C VAL A 162 10.25 2.58 -13.75
N PRO A 163 10.53 3.37 -14.81
CA PRO A 163 11.77 4.09 -15.13
C PRO A 163 11.97 5.46 -14.45
N GLY A 164 11.02 5.88 -13.61
CA GLY A 164 11.08 7.12 -12.86
C GLY A 164 9.72 7.44 -12.25
N PRO A 165 9.55 8.61 -11.61
CA PRO A 165 8.33 8.97 -10.90
C PRO A 165 7.08 8.95 -11.79
N GLN A 166 5.95 8.48 -11.25
CA GLN A 166 4.70 8.29 -11.99
C GLN A 166 3.51 8.96 -11.28
N SER A 167 2.51 9.36 -12.05
CA SER A 167 1.26 9.89 -11.50
C SER A 167 0.22 8.81 -11.18
N LYS A 168 0.33 7.61 -11.78
CA LYS A 168 -0.56 6.46 -11.54
C LYS A 168 0.28 5.20 -11.34
N LEU A 169 -0.08 4.38 -10.35
CA LEU A 169 0.50 3.06 -10.12
C LEU A 169 -0.61 2.06 -9.81
N TYR A 170 -0.44 0.81 -10.22
CA TYR A 170 -1.27 -0.31 -9.79
C TYR A 170 -0.46 -1.16 -8.82
N VAL A 171 -1.07 -1.49 -7.69
CA VAL A 171 -0.42 -2.17 -6.57
C VAL A 171 -1.10 -3.53 -6.40
N SER A 172 -0.33 -4.62 -6.44
CA SER A 172 -0.80 -5.95 -6.10
C SER A 172 0.02 -6.51 -4.95
N LYS A 173 -0.67 -6.85 -3.85
CA LYS A 173 -0.08 -7.39 -2.62
C LYS A 173 -0.50 -8.83 -2.45
N ASP A 174 0.44 -9.71 -2.15
CA ASP A 174 0.19 -11.10 -1.74
C ASP A 174 0.58 -11.27 -0.27
N ILE A 175 -0.41 -11.55 0.56
CA ILE A 175 -0.29 -11.69 2.01
C ILE A 175 -0.44 -13.16 2.36
N THR A 176 0.64 -13.78 2.83
CA THR A 176 0.63 -15.17 3.29
C THR A 176 0.82 -15.22 4.81
N VAL A 177 -0.10 -15.89 5.50
CA VAL A 177 0.03 -16.23 6.92
C VAL A 177 -0.19 -17.73 7.06
N ARG A 178 0.82 -18.45 7.55
CA ARG A 178 0.80 -19.91 7.51
C ARG A 178 1.62 -20.58 8.60
N ASP A 179 1.31 -21.85 8.80
CA ASP A 179 2.21 -22.81 9.44
C ASP A 179 3.03 -23.58 8.38
N LEU A 180 4.32 -23.80 8.65
CA LEU A 180 5.22 -24.65 7.87
C LEU A 180 5.49 -26.01 8.53
N SER A 181 4.85 -26.31 9.66
CA SER A 181 5.02 -27.57 10.39
C SER A 181 4.36 -28.76 9.68
N ASP A 182 4.76 -29.96 10.10
CA ASP A 182 4.11 -31.23 9.76
C ASP A 182 2.87 -31.53 10.65
N GLY A 183 2.43 -30.54 11.43
CA GLY A 183 1.30 -30.63 12.34
C GLY A 183 1.59 -31.30 13.68
N GLN A 184 2.84 -31.69 13.94
CA GLN A 184 3.20 -32.40 15.19
C GLN A 184 3.52 -31.45 16.34
N SER A 185 3.93 -30.21 16.04
CA SER A 185 4.27 -29.20 17.04
C SER A 185 3.30 -28.03 16.96
N PRO A 186 2.82 -27.49 18.11
CA PRO A 186 2.01 -26.29 18.10
C PRO A 186 2.73 -25.15 17.39
N SER A 187 2.04 -24.52 16.45
CA SER A 187 2.51 -23.36 15.70
C SER A 187 1.35 -22.44 15.38
N ALA A 188 1.64 -21.15 15.28
CA ALA A 188 0.67 -20.14 14.87
C ALA A 188 1.41 -18.95 14.25
N ALA A 189 0.72 -18.22 13.37
CA ALA A 189 1.15 -16.94 12.84
C ALA A 189 -0.05 -16.00 12.74
N HIS A 190 0.18 -14.70 12.93
CA HIS A 190 -0.84 -13.71 12.68
C HIS A 190 -0.24 -12.40 12.14
N LEU A 191 -1.03 -11.72 11.34
CA LEU A 191 -0.83 -10.35 10.89
C LEU A 191 -2.14 -9.61 11.12
N SER A 192 -2.05 -8.42 11.70
CA SER A 192 -3.21 -7.56 11.93
C SER A 192 -3.01 -6.14 11.41
N ARG A 193 -1.76 -5.76 11.10
CA ARG A 193 -1.45 -4.41 10.64
C ARG A 193 -0.19 -4.30 9.82
N PHE A 194 -0.31 -3.59 8.70
CA PHE A 194 0.81 -3.15 7.88
C PHE A 194 0.48 -1.79 7.24
N THR A 195 1.50 -1.09 6.77
CA THR A 195 1.39 0.25 6.17
C THR A 195 2.04 0.25 4.79
N GLN A 196 1.41 0.97 3.86
CA GLN A 196 1.97 1.33 2.56
C GLN A 196 2.20 2.85 2.51
N THR A 197 3.41 3.28 2.21
CA THR A 197 3.77 4.70 2.11
C THR A 197 4.15 5.04 0.68
N PHE A 198 3.65 6.17 0.17
CA PHE A 198 3.89 6.65 -1.19
C PHE A 198 4.75 7.91 -1.17
N ILE A 199 6.04 7.75 -1.44
CA ILE A 199 7.03 8.83 -1.40
C ILE A 199 6.86 9.69 -2.65
N GLN A 200 6.72 11.00 -2.46
CA GLN A 200 6.38 11.93 -3.55
C GLN A 200 7.38 13.05 -3.74
N ILE A 201 7.50 13.48 -5.00
CA ILE A 201 8.23 14.69 -5.37
C ILE A 201 7.32 15.63 -6.18
N PRO A 202 7.49 16.95 -6.06
CA PRO A 202 6.88 17.89 -7.00
C PRO A 202 7.40 17.65 -8.42
N GLU A 203 6.53 17.82 -9.42
CA GLU A 203 6.87 17.71 -10.83
C GLU A 203 8.05 18.62 -11.17
N PRO A 204 9.03 18.14 -11.98
CA PRO A 204 10.24 18.90 -12.30
C PRO A 204 9.98 20.30 -12.87
N GLY A 205 8.87 20.50 -13.60
CA GLY A 205 8.49 21.80 -14.17
C GLY A 205 8.17 22.85 -13.11
N THR A 206 7.58 22.45 -11.97
CA THR A 206 7.22 23.34 -10.88
C THR A 206 8.47 23.89 -10.18
N VAL A 207 9.49 23.04 -9.98
CA VAL A 207 10.76 23.44 -9.38
C VAL A 207 11.47 24.49 -10.25
N VAL A 208 11.50 24.28 -11.57
CA VAL A 208 12.10 25.25 -12.51
C VAL A 208 11.34 26.57 -12.54
N LEU A 209 10.00 26.55 -12.45
CA LEU A 209 9.20 27.77 -12.42
C LEU A 209 9.40 28.59 -11.13
N PHE A 210 9.50 27.93 -9.96
CA PHE A 210 9.80 28.61 -8.70
C PHE A 210 11.20 29.23 -8.70
N LEU A 211 12.20 28.52 -9.20
CA LEU A 211 13.58 29.03 -9.29
C LEU A 211 13.70 30.20 -10.29
N SER A 212 13.03 30.10 -11.45
CA SER A 212 13.05 31.18 -12.47
C SER A 212 12.23 32.41 -12.05
N GLY A 213 11.08 32.22 -11.42
CA GLY A 213 10.25 33.30 -10.87
C GLY A 213 10.94 34.03 -9.70
N GLY A 214 11.61 33.29 -8.81
CA GLY A 214 12.42 33.86 -7.72
C GLY A 214 13.60 34.69 -8.22
N ALA A 215 14.31 34.20 -9.24
CA ALA A 215 15.42 34.93 -9.85
C ALA A 215 14.97 36.24 -10.52
N LEU A 216 13.84 36.22 -11.24
CA LEU A 216 13.26 37.42 -11.87
C LEU A 216 12.85 38.50 -10.86
N LEU A 217 12.28 38.10 -9.71
CA LEU A 217 11.91 39.03 -8.64
C LEU A 217 13.13 39.63 -7.94
N MET A 218 14.21 38.87 -7.77
CA MET A 218 15.46 39.39 -7.21
C MET A 218 16.22 40.30 -8.19
N MET A 219 16.14 40.04 -9.49
CA MET A 219 16.74 40.92 -10.52
C MET A 219 16.02 42.27 -10.60
N ARG A 220 14.68 42.31 -10.47
CA ARG A 220 13.91 43.56 -10.43
C ARG A 220 14.20 44.44 -9.20
N ARG A 221 14.72 43.87 -8.12
CA ARG A 221 15.08 44.61 -6.90
C ARG A 221 16.47 45.26 -6.95
N ARG A 222 17.29 44.99 -7.98
CA ARG A 222 18.62 45.61 -8.13
C ARG A 222 18.60 46.85 -9.03
N GLU A 223 17.45 47.19 -9.62
CA GLU A 223 17.27 48.37 -10.48
C GLU A 223 16.40 49.49 -9.86
N ALA A 224 16.13 49.43 -8.55
CA ALA A 224 15.52 50.50 -7.76
C ALA A 224 16.45 50.91 -6.62
#